data_AF-A0A8T4Z5B5-F1
#
_entry.id   AF-A0A8T4Z5B5-F1
#
_cell.length_a   1.000
_cell.length_b   1.000
_cell.length_c   1.000
_cell.angle_alpha   90.00
_cell.angle_beta   90.00
_cell.angle_gamma   90.00
#
_symmetry.space_group_name_H-M   'P 1'
#
loop_
_entity.id
_entity.type
_entity.pdbx_description
1 polymer ?
#
loop_
_entity_poly.entity_id
_entity_poly.type
_entity_poly.pdbx_seq_one_letter_code
_entity_poly.pdbx_strand_id
1 'polypeptide(L)'
;KTSDGSIRQFSAFDRDDGKVLEDFISLVHEFDPDIIVGYGCNRRDWPYLLDRCHTLGMRLSVDRIGSEPHGSLYGHISVTGRANLDLFDFAEDIPEVKVKTLDNIAEYLGILKPQKRTVLEEVDIPELWKKSSGRQVILRWSLENAEAILGIFEALRDFAFQLSNLVGLPLDQVGAAAMGFRVESHLIRQAYKFGELIPRRVEKPYVPYQGAVVLEPKKGIHENVAVLDFKALYPSLMVAFNISPDTYLEPDEPEPPQGVYVAPEVGHRFLKEPDGFYRRALKSLMEAREILRKRLEGLSKNSYEYRLLDARQKAIKTVTNACYGYAGWVGARWYVKPVAEAVTAWGRATILDALKEAKNLGLEVFYSDTDSLFVENDAGKIEILSKHMQEKLGLTLKPDEIYVRILFTEAKKRYAGL
;
A
#
# COMPACT_ATOMS: atom_id res chain seq x y z
N LYS A 1 25.22 -6.93 -7.50
CA LYS A 1 24.77 -8.25 -8.01
C LYS A 1 23.73 -8.00 -9.08
N THR A 2 23.83 -8.69 -10.21
CA THR A 2 22.95 -8.52 -11.38
C THR A 2 21.98 -9.69 -11.50
N SER A 3 20.92 -9.53 -12.28
CA SER A 3 19.88 -10.54 -12.47
C SER A 3 20.34 -11.79 -13.24
N ASP A 4 21.48 -11.73 -13.93
CA ASP A 4 22.13 -12.87 -14.60
C ASP A 4 23.04 -13.67 -13.66
N GLY A 5 23.11 -13.28 -12.37
CA GLY A 5 23.94 -13.93 -11.36
C GLY A 5 25.35 -13.38 -11.22
N SER A 6 25.74 -12.36 -12.01
CA SER A 6 27.07 -11.75 -11.86
C SER A 6 27.20 -10.98 -10.53
N ILE A 7 28.36 -11.12 -9.90
CA ILE A 7 28.71 -10.42 -8.67
C ILE A 7 30.00 -9.65 -8.94
N ARG A 8 29.92 -8.33 -8.73
CA ARG A 8 31.03 -7.39 -8.75
C ARG A 8 30.99 -6.61 -7.45
N GLN A 9 32.14 -6.43 -6.82
CA GLN A 9 32.30 -5.63 -5.63
C GLN A 9 33.56 -4.79 -5.80
N PHE A 10 33.43 -3.50 -5.56
CA PHE A 10 34.49 -2.51 -5.74
C PHE A 10 34.89 -1.97 -4.37
N SER A 11 36.19 -1.81 -4.14
CA SER A 11 36.72 -1.32 -2.86
C SER A 11 37.79 -0.26 -3.10
N ALA A 12 37.71 0.84 -2.36
CA ALA A 12 38.69 1.91 -2.41
C ALA A 12 40.00 1.47 -1.73
N PHE A 13 41.13 1.92 -2.27
CA PHE A 13 42.45 1.75 -1.66
C PHE A 13 43.09 3.12 -1.47
N ASP A 14 43.92 3.28 -0.43
CA ASP A 14 44.67 4.51 -0.15
C ASP A 14 43.85 5.81 -0.10
N ARG A 15 42.56 5.71 0.30
CA ARG A 15 41.58 6.80 0.36
C ARG A 15 41.22 7.40 -0.99
N ASP A 16 41.50 6.69 -2.07
CA ASP A 16 41.03 6.98 -3.42
C ASP A 16 39.81 6.11 -3.74
N ASP A 17 38.65 6.75 -3.76
CA ASP A 17 37.36 6.18 -4.15
C ASP A 17 36.92 6.59 -5.56
N GLY A 18 37.75 7.35 -6.31
CA GLY A 18 37.47 7.70 -7.70
C GLY A 18 37.38 6.46 -8.58
N LYS A 19 38.34 5.53 -8.44
CA LYS A 19 38.33 4.28 -9.22
C LYS A 19 37.07 3.43 -8.96
N VAL A 20 36.57 3.42 -7.72
CA VAL A 20 35.34 2.69 -7.35
C VAL A 20 34.13 3.26 -8.09
N LEU A 21 34.04 4.59 -8.19
CA LEU A 21 32.95 5.26 -8.89
C LEU A 21 33.04 5.05 -10.40
N GLU A 22 34.23 5.11 -10.99
CA GLU A 22 34.45 4.79 -12.40
C GLU A 22 34.04 3.35 -12.73
N ASP A 23 34.44 2.39 -11.89
CA ASP A 23 34.11 0.98 -12.09
C ASP A 23 32.60 0.72 -11.92
N PHE A 24 31.94 1.44 -11.01
CA PHE A 24 30.49 1.40 -10.87
C PHE A 24 29.77 1.95 -12.11
N ILE A 25 30.19 3.12 -12.61
CA ILE A 25 29.63 3.73 -13.83
C ILE A 25 29.83 2.79 -15.02
N SER A 26 31.04 2.23 -15.15
CA SER A 26 31.39 1.28 -16.21
C SER A 26 30.51 0.03 -16.14
N LEU A 27 30.32 -0.53 -14.95
CA LEU A 27 29.44 -1.69 -14.75
C LEU A 27 28.00 -1.40 -15.21
N VAL A 28 27.45 -0.23 -14.88
CA VAL A 28 26.09 0.13 -15.28
C VAL A 28 25.98 0.24 -16.81
N HIS A 29 26.98 0.79 -17.48
CA HIS A 29 27.00 0.85 -18.94
C HIS A 29 27.22 -0.52 -19.61
N GLU A 30 28.13 -1.34 -19.09
CA GLU A 30 28.43 -2.67 -19.61
C GLU A 30 27.25 -3.63 -19.45
N PHE A 31 26.58 -3.59 -18.30
CA PHE A 31 25.42 -4.42 -18.03
C PHE A 31 24.12 -3.88 -18.64
N ASP A 32 24.03 -2.56 -18.85
CA ASP A 32 22.85 -1.83 -19.33
C ASP A 32 21.51 -2.24 -18.67
N PRO A 33 21.37 -2.11 -17.34
CA PRO A 33 20.17 -2.54 -16.63
C PRO A 33 18.93 -1.72 -17.00
N ASP A 34 17.82 -2.37 -17.33
CA ASP A 34 16.52 -1.68 -17.46
C ASP A 34 16.00 -1.19 -16.09
N ILE A 35 16.34 -1.90 -15.01
CA ILE A 35 15.92 -1.58 -13.64
C ILE A 35 17.15 -1.57 -12.74
N ILE A 36 17.34 -0.48 -12.00
CA ILE A 36 18.33 -0.37 -10.93
C ILE A 36 17.56 -0.41 -9.62
N VAL A 37 17.95 -1.29 -8.69
CA VAL A 37 17.24 -1.47 -7.41
C VAL A 37 18.15 -1.15 -6.22
N GLY A 38 17.60 -0.47 -5.22
CA GLY A 38 18.26 -0.17 -3.97
C GLY A 38 17.30 -0.21 -2.78
N TYR A 39 17.79 0.11 -1.59
CA TYR A 39 16.97 0.17 -0.37
C TYR A 39 17.34 1.42 0.42
N GLY A 40 16.50 2.45 0.33
CA GLY A 40 16.79 3.81 0.76
C GLY A 40 17.62 4.62 -0.25
N CYS A 41 17.75 4.14 -1.49
CA CYS A 41 18.65 4.74 -2.49
C CYS A 41 18.22 6.13 -2.94
N ASN A 42 16.91 6.44 -2.98
CA ASN A 42 16.41 7.77 -3.32
C ASN A 42 16.84 8.83 -2.29
N ARG A 43 16.95 8.43 -1.03
CA ARG A 43 17.18 9.32 0.11
C ARG A 43 18.66 9.43 0.50
N ARG A 44 19.45 8.37 0.29
CA ARG A 44 20.83 8.27 0.77
C ARG A 44 21.84 8.02 -0.35
N ASP A 45 21.69 6.90 -1.05
CA ASP A 45 22.77 6.39 -1.89
C ASP A 45 23.01 7.27 -3.13
N TRP A 46 21.95 7.63 -3.86
CA TRP A 46 22.08 8.51 -5.03
C TRP A 46 22.56 9.92 -4.69
N PRO A 47 21.98 10.64 -3.69
CA PRO A 47 22.52 11.93 -3.26
C PRO A 47 24.01 11.86 -2.88
N TYR A 48 24.40 10.83 -2.12
CA TYR A 48 25.80 10.66 -1.71
C TYR A 48 26.73 10.44 -2.92
N LEU A 49 26.34 9.57 -3.85
CA LEU A 49 27.14 9.29 -5.05
C LEU A 49 27.30 10.53 -5.95
N LEU A 50 26.24 11.33 -6.11
CA LEU A 50 26.27 12.58 -6.86
C LEU A 50 27.24 13.58 -6.21
N ASP A 51 27.05 13.89 -4.93
CA ASP A 51 27.90 14.82 -4.18
C ASP A 51 29.37 14.37 -4.19
N ARG A 52 29.61 13.05 -4.07
CA ARG A 52 30.95 12.49 -4.09
C ARG A 52 31.61 12.60 -5.46
N CYS A 53 30.88 12.30 -6.55
CA CYS A 53 31.39 12.49 -7.91
C CYS A 53 31.76 13.95 -8.15
N HIS A 54 30.90 14.90 -7.76
CA HIS A 54 31.17 16.32 -7.92
C HIS A 54 32.40 16.78 -7.12
N THR A 55 32.58 16.26 -5.90
CA THR A 55 33.77 16.53 -5.08
C THR A 55 35.07 16.06 -5.75
N LEU A 56 35.01 14.98 -6.52
CA LEU A 56 36.15 14.40 -7.25
C LEU A 56 36.31 14.98 -8.66
N GLY A 57 35.45 15.92 -9.08
CA GLY A 57 35.43 16.45 -10.44
C GLY A 57 34.97 15.44 -11.50
N MET A 58 34.25 14.39 -11.07
CA MET A 58 33.68 13.34 -11.90
C MET A 58 32.20 13.60 -12.16
N ARG A 59 31.67 13.01 -13.23
CA ARG A 59 30.24 13.04 -13.56
C ARG A 59 29.63 11.65 -13.33
N LEU A 60 28.51 11.57 -12.62
CA LEU A 60 27.81 10.30 -12.40
C LEU A 60 26.90 9.96 -13.60
N SER A 61 27.51 9.60 -14.74
CA SER A 61 26.77 9.27 -15.96
C SER A 61 26.30 7.81 -15.96
N VAL A 62 25.21 7.47 -15.26
CA VAL A 62 24.70 6.08 -15.19
C VAL A 62 23.42 5.85 -16.00
N ASP A 63 22.90 6.91 -16.62
CA ASP A 63 21.70 6.85 -17.45
C ASP A 63 22.02 6.36 -18.88
N ARG A 64 21.03 6.39 -19.80
CA ARG A 64 21.23 5.98 -21.20
C ARG A 64 21.60 7.11 -22.16
N ILE A 65 21.59 8.37 -21.72
CA ILE A 65 21.85 9.55 -22.58
C ILE A 65 23.09 10.35 -22.18
N GLY A 66 23.83 9.87 -21.18
CA GLY A 66 25.00 10.53 -20.63
C GLY A 66 24.66 11.72 -19.71
N SER A 67 23.46 11.77 -19.13
CA SER A 67 23.08 12.74 -18.10
C SER A 67 23.24 12.16 -16.68
N GLU A 68 23.12 13.02 -15.67
CA GLU A 68 23.24 12.59 -14.27
C GLU A 68 21.86 12.23 -13.70
N PRO A 69 21.78 11.26 -12.77
CA PRO A 69 20.62 11.06 -11.95
C PRO A 69 20.17 12.37 -11.29
N HIS A 70 18.87 12.63 -11.25
CA HIS A 70 18.35 13.87 -10.68
C HIS A 70 17.07 13.62 -9.88
N GLY A 71 16.85 14.45 -8.85
CA GLY A 71 15.61 14.45 -8.10
C GLY A 71 14.42 14.84 -8.96
N SER A 72 13.31 14.13 -8.78
CA SER A 72 12.07 14.32 -9.53
C SER A 72 10.85 14.17 -8.61
N LEU A 73 9.66 14.00 -9.18
CA LEU A 73 8.38 13.96 -8.47
C LEU A 73 8.41 12.98 -7.29
N TYR A 74 7.74 13.31 -6.18
CA TYR A 74 7.66 12.45 -4.99
C TYR A 74 9.01 12.16 -4.31
N GLY A 75 10.10 12.83 -4.72
CA GLY A 75 11.42 12.62 -4.15
C GLY A 75 12.17 11.40 -4.71
N HIS A 76 11.66 10.75 -5.77
CA HIS A 76 12.44 9.71 -6.46
C HIS A 76 13.60 10.33 -7.25
N ILE A 77 14.65 9.54 -7.44
CA ILE A 77 15.75 9.90 -8.34
C ILE A 77 15.46 9.28 -9.71
N SER A 78 15.38 10.12 -10.75
CA SER A 78 15.20 9.67 -12.13
C SER A 78 16.56 9.35 -12.74
N VAL A 79 16.66 8.18 -13.36
CA VAL A 79 17.80 7.74 -14.17
C VAL A 79 17.31 7.56 -15.59
N THR A 80 17.52 8.54 -16.45
CA THR A 80 16.85 8.61 -17.76
C THR A 80 17.07 7.36 -18.61
N GLY A 81 15.97 6.75 -19.05
CA GLY A 81 15.96 5.52 -19.84
C GLY A 81 16.01 4.23 -19.02
N ARG A 82 16.00 4.30 -17.68
CA ARG A 82 15.98 3.16 -16.75
C ARG A 82 14.92 3.38 -15.66
N ALA A 83 14.43 2.32 -15.04
CA ALA A 83 13.59 2.42 -13.84
C ALA A 83 14.46 2.30 -12.58
N ASN A 84 14.64 3.40 -11.85
CA ASN A 84 15.28 3.38 -10.54
C ASN A 84 14.25 3.05 -9.45
N LEU A 85 14.39 1.90 -8.81
CA LEU A 85 13.49 1.38 -7.80
C LEU A 85 14.12 1.43 -6.41
N ASP A 86 13.55 2.27 -5.55
CA ASP A 86 13.82 2.22 -4.13
C ASP A 86 12.84 1.28 -3.44
N LEU A 87 13.33 0.11 -3.01
CA LEU A 87 12.51 -0.90 -2.35
C LEU A 87 12.04 -0.47 -0.95
N PHE A 88 12.67 0.55 -0.35
CA PHE A 88 12.19 1.12 0.90
C PHE A 88 10.80 1.75 0.72
N ASP A 89 10.54 2.39 -0.43
CA ASP A 89 9.24 3.01 -0.72
C ASP A 89 8.10 1.98 -0.73
N PHE A 90 8.37 0.74 -1.17
CA PHE A 90 7.41 -0.36 -1.10
C PHE A 90 7.35 -0.99 0.28
N ALA A 91 8.46 -1.01 1.02
CA ALA A 91 8.49 -1.53 2.38
C ALA A 91 7.65 -0.68 3.34
N GLU A 92 7.57 0.64 3.13
CA GLU A 92 6.72 1.54 3.93
C GLU A 92 5.25 1.09 3.92
N ASP A 93 4.78 0.51 2.82
CA ASP A 93 3.41 0.04 2.61
C ASP A 93 3.09 -1.31 3.30
N ILE A 94 4.04 -1.95 4.00
CA ILE A 94 3.86 -3.26 4.68
C ILE A 94 3.55 -3.06 6.18
N PRO A 95 2.29 -2.91 6.61
CA PRO A 95 1.95 -2.52 7.98
C PRO A 95 2.39 -3.49 9.08
N GLU A 96 2.63 -4.76 8.73
CA GLU A 96 3.08 -5.84 9.59
C GLU A 96 4.49 -5.59 10.14
N VAL A 97 5.36 -5.00 9.31
CA VAL A 97 6.74 -4.69 9.69
C VAL A 97 6.79 -3.25 10.22
N LYS A 98 7.00 -3.08 11.54
CA LYS A 98 7.03 -1.75 12.17
C LYS A 98 8.34 -1.01 11.93
N VAL A 99 9.46 -1.71 12.00
CA VAL A 99 10.79 -1.15 11.78
C VAL A 99 11.28 -1.60 10.40
N LYS A 100 11.35 -0.65 9.46
CA LYS A 100 11.57 -0.89 8.03
C LYS A 100 13.04 -1.03 7.64
N THR A 101 13.83 -1.76 8.43
CA THR A 101 15.23 -2.05 8.05
C THR A 101 15.26 -3.08 6.93
N LEU A 102 16.35 -3.08 6.15
CA LEU A 102 16.59 -4.10 5.11
C LEU A 102 16.47 -5.52 5.68
N ASP A 103 17.06 -5.75 6.85
CA ASP A 103 16.98 -7.00 7.61
C ASP A 103 15.55 -7.44 7.90
N ASN A 104 14.76 -6.57 8.53
CA ASN A 104 13.41 -6.93 8.96
C ASN A 104 12.49 -7.23 7.78
N ILE A 105 12.60 -6.47 6.69
CA ILE A 105 11.82 -6.72 5.47
C ILE A 105 12.25 -8.02 4.79
N ALA A 106 13.56 -8.26 4.68
CA ALA A 106 14.06 -9.48 4.09
C ALA A 106 13.70 -10.73 4.91
N GLU A 107 13.70 -10.64 6.25
CA GLU A 107 13.23 -11.71 7.13
C GLU A 107 11.72 -11.94 6.97
N TYR A 108 10.92 -10.86 6.98
CA TYR A 108 9.46 -10.95 6.80
C TYR A 108 9.07 -11.61 5.47
N LEU A 109 9.82 -11.31 4.40
CA LEU A 109 9.62 -11.92 3.08
C LEU A 109 10.25 -13.32 2.94
N GLY A 110 10.90 -13.84 3.98
CA GLY A 110 11.52 -15.18 3.98
C GLY A 110 12.79 -15.29 3.16
N ILE A 111 13.42 -14.17 2.80
CA ILE A 111 14.66 -14.09 2.02
C ILE A 111 15.87 -14.38 2.90
N LEU A 112 15.85 -13.88 4.14
CA LEU A 112 16.93 -14.04 5.10
C LEU A 112 16.53 -14.87 6.31
N LYS A 113 17.53 -15.55 6.91
CA LYS A 113 17.42 -16.17 8.23
C LYS A 113 18.37 -15.46 9.19
N PRO A 114 17.91 -14.98 10.37
CA PRO A 114 18.68 -14.13 11.27
C PRO A 114 20.06 -14.68 11.67
N GLN A 115 20.20 -16.00 11.85
CA GLN A 115 21.44 -16.61 12.33
C GLN A 115 22.59 -16.62 11.31
N LYS A 116 22.37 -16.15 10.07
CA LYS A 116 23.35 -16.29 8.97
C LYS A 116 23.96 -14.98 8.48
N ARG A 117 23.53 -13.82 8.96
CA ARG A 117 23.99 -12.52 8.45
C ARG A 117 25.09 -11.92 9.31
N THR A 118 26.00 -11.20 8.66
CA THR A 118 26.99 -10.34 9.30
C THR A 118 26.27 -9.16 9.94
N VAL A 119 26.35 -9.02 11.27
CA VAL A 119 25.81 -7.87 11.99
C VAL A 119 26.89 -6.80 12.07
N LEU A 120 26.58 -5.60 11.58
CA LEU A 120 27.48 -4.47 11.53
C LEU A 120 26.68 -3.18 11.71
N GLU A 121 27.10 -2.34 12.64
CA GLU A 121 26.55 -1.00 12.84
C GLU A 121 27.37 0.02 12.02
N GLU A 122 26.70 1.01 11.42
CA GLU A 122 27.37 1.99 10.55
C GLU A 122 28.48 2.76 11.29
N VAL A 123 28.32 2.96 12.60
CA VAL A 123 29.32 3.64 13.47
C VAL A 123 30.64 2.89 13.59
N ASP A 124 30.64 1.57 13.34
CA ASP A 124 31.83 0.73 13.44
C ASP A 124 32.65 0.72 12.14
N ILE A 125 32.04 1.11 11.01
CA ILE A 125 32.67 1.09 9.68
C ILE A 125 34.03 1.79 9.65
N PRO A 126 34.19 3.02 10.18
CA PRO A 126 35.46 3.75 10.08
C PRO A 126 36.62 3.03 10.77
N GLU A 127 36.38 2.37 11.91
CA GLU A 127 37.41 1.65 12.65
C GLU A 127 37.71 0.28 12.02
N LEU A 128 36.67 -0.43 11.56
CA LEU A 128 36.82 -1.68 10.82
C LEU A 128 37.58 -1.49 9.50
N TRP A 129 37.35 -0.37 8.79
CA TRP A 129 38.01 -0.07 7.53
C TRP A 129 39.54 0.15 7.67
N LYS A 130 40.03 0.50 8.86
CA LYS A 130 41.48 0.65 9.10
C LYS A 130 42.22 -0.69 9.10
N LYS A 131 41.53 -1.81 9.37
CA LYS A 131 42.13 -3.13 9.56
C LYS A 131 41.77 -4.03 8.38
N SER A 132 42.73 -4.80 7.86
CA SER A 132 42.48 -5.71 6.74
C SER A 132 41.38 -6.75 7.04
N SER A 133 41.34 -7.27 8.27
CA SER A 133 40.27 -8.19 8.72
C SER A 133 38.90 -7.50 8.80
N GLY A 134 38.85 -6.25 9.26
CA GLY A 134 37.61 -5.47 9.31
C GLY A 134 37.08 -5.12 7.92
N ARG A 135 37.96 -4.83 6.95
CA ARG A 135 37.57 -4.65 5.54
C ARG A 135 36.88 -5.89 4.97
N GLN A 136 37.38 -7.10 5.27
CA GLN A 136 36.74 -8.34 4.82
C GLN A 136 35.34 -8.53 5.40
N VAL A 137 35.11 -8.10 6.65
CA VAL A 137 33.78 -8.10 7.27
C VAL A 137 32.84 -7.13 6.54
N ILE A 138 33.31 -5.91 6.25
CA ILE A 138 32.53 -4.90 5.51
C ILE A 138 32.18 -5.38 4.10
N LEU A 139 33.13 -6.01 3.40
CA LEU A 139 32.89 -6.57 2.06
C LEU A 139 31.85 -7.69 2.10
N ARG A 140 31.95 -8.60 3.07
CA ARG A 140 30.92 -9.64 3.25
C ARG A 140 29.54 -9.02 3.52
N TRP A 141 29.46 -8.07 4.45
CA TRP A 141 28.23 -7.37 4.79
C TRP A 141 27.63 -6.63 3.59
N SER A 142 28.44 -5.92 2.81
CA SER A 142 28.00 -5.22 1.60
C SER A 142 27.45 -6.18 0.54
N LEU A 143 28.09 -7.35 0.37
CA LEU A 143 27.58 -8.37 -0.54
C LEU A 143 26.24 -8.94 -0.05
N GLU A 144 26.14 -9.32 1.22
CA GLU A 144 24.91 -9.82 1.84
C GLU A 144 23.75 -8.80 1.69
N ASN A 145 24.03 -7.49 1.83
CA ASN A 145 23.05 -6.44 1.58
C ASN A 145 22.57 -6.43 0.12
N ALA A 146 23.50 -6.49 -0.84
CA ALA A 146 23.16 -6.51 -2.26
C ALA A 146 22.33 -7.76 -2.64
N GLU A 147 22.60 -8.89 -2.01
CA GLU A 147 21.81 -10.13 -2.17
C GLU A 147 20.41 -10.00 -1.59
N ALA A 148 20.29 -9.42 -0.39
CA ALA A 148 19.01 -9.18 0.25
C ALA A 148 18.14 -8.21 -0.58
N ILE A 149 18.73 -7.12 -1.07
CA ILE A 149 18.04 -6.14 -1.94
C ILE A 149 17.50 -6.82 -3.20
N LEU A 150 18.32 -7.64 -3.88
CA LEU A 150 17.86 -8.36 -5.07
C LEU A 150 16.76 -9.37 -4.75
N GLY A 151 16.86 -10.09 -3.63
CA GLY A 151 15.81 -11.01 -3.17
C GLY A 151 14.49 -10.29 -2.85
N ILE A 152 14.54 -9.09 -2.25
CA ILE A 152 13.34 -8.28 -1.98
C ILE A 152 12.72 -7.85 -3.29
N PHE A 153 13.53 -7.39 -4.25
CA PHE A 153 13.04 -7.06 -5.58
C PHE A 153 12.35 -8.27 -6.23
N GLU A 154 12.95 -9.45 -6.20
CA GLU A 154 12.33 -10.66 -6.76
C GLU A 154 10.97 -11.00 -6.13
N ALA A 155 10.84 -10.79 -4.81
CA ALA A 155 9.58 -11.01 -4.10
C ALA A 155 8.50 -9.95 -4.43
N LEU A 156 8.89 -8.70 -4.68
CA LEU A 156 7.97 -7.58 -4.84
C LEU A 156 7.73 -7.14 -6.29
N ARG A 157 8.59 -7.54 -7.25
CA ARG A 157 8.56 -7.02 -8.63
C ARG A 157 7.22 -7.21 -9.32
N ASP A 158 6.60 -8.38 -9.17
CA ASP A 158 5.35 -8.69 -9.86
C ASP A 158 4.26 -7.73 -9.37
N PHE A 159 4.20 -7.47 -8.06
CA PHE A 159 3.29 -6.50 -7.47
C PHE A 159 3.58 -5.07 -7.95
N ALA A 160 4.85 -4.64 -7.92
CA ALA A 160 5.25 -3.31 -8.38
C ALA A 160 4.86 -3.06 -9.85
N PHE A 161 5.10 -4.06 -10.73
CA PHE A 161 4.74 -3.98 -12.14
C PHE A 161 3.23 -3.91 -12.35
N GLN A 162 2.46 -4.73 -11.64
CA GLN A 162 0.99 -4.70 -11.75
C GLN A 162 0.40 -3.40 -11.18
N LEU A 163 0.97 -2.87 -10.10
CA LEU A 163 0.54 -1.60 -9.52
C LEU A 163 0.82 -0.45 -10.48
N SER A 164 2.04 -0.35 -11.03
CA SER A 164 2.41 0.65 -12.06
C SER A 164 1.45 0.60 -13.25
N ASN A 165 1.18 -0.59 -13.78
CA ASN A 165 0.26 -0.77 -14.91
C ASN A 165 -1.17 -0.27 -14.58
N LEU A 166 -1.68 -0.63 -13.40
CA LEU A 166 -3.03 -0.29 -12.94
C LEU A 166 -3.23 1.22 -12.74
N VAL A 167 -2.30 1.87 -12.06
CA VAL A 167 -2.44 3.30 -11.71
C VAL A 167 -1.91 4.23 -12.80
N GLY A 168 -1.05 3.72 -13.68
CA GLY A 168 -0.46 4.46 -14.79
C GLY A 168 0.68 5.39 -14.40
N LEU A 169 1.31 5.15 -13.26
CA LEU A 169 2.56 5.82 -12.89
C LEU A 169 3.75 4.99 -13.39
N PRO A 170 4.83 5.62 -13.88
CA PRO A 170 6.08 4.95 -14.17
C PRO A 170 6.58 4.12 -12.98
N LEU A 171 7.32 3.06 -13.28
CA LEU A 171 7.76 2.07 -12.29
C LEU A 171 8.66 2.70 -11.20
N ASP A 172 9.52 3.64 -11.57
CA ASP A 172 10.38 4.44 -10.66
C ASP A 172 9.61 5.44 -9.80
N GLN A 173 8.36 5.77 -10.16
CA GLN A 173 7.51 6.70 -9.43
C GLN A 173 6.45 6.02 -8.57
N VAL A 174 6.01 4.81 -8.94
CA VAL A 174 4.85 4.18 -8.31
C VAL A 174 5.09 3.86 -6.83
N GLY A 175 6.31 3.47 -6.46
CA GLY A 175 6.69 3.29 -5.05
C GLY A 175 6.76 4.62 -4.31
N ALA A 176 7.49 5.60 -4.87
CA ALA A 176 7.71 6.90 -4.23
C ALA A 176 6.42 7.72 -4.03
N ALA A 177 5.45 7.59 -4.92
CA ALA A 177 4.17 8.31 -4.81
C ALA A 177 3.36 7.83 -3.59
N ALA A 178 2.91 8.75 -2.74
CA ALA A 178 1.98 8.38 -1.66
C ALA A 178 0.67 7.81 -2.21
N MET A 179 -0.01 6.97 -1.42
CA MET A 179 -1.23 6.25 -1.85
C MET A 179 -2.30 7.13 -2.51
N GLY A 180 -2.53 8.34 -1.96
CA GLY A 180 -3.50 9.28 -2.53
C GLY A 180 -3.18 9.67 -3.97
N PHE A 181 -1.90 9.85 -4.32
CA PHE A 181 -1.48 10.16 -5.69
C PHE A 181 -1.58 8.95 -6.63
N ARG A 182 -1.35 7.73 -6.11
CA ARG A 182 -1.56 6.49 -6.89
C ARG A 182 -3.04 6.33 -7.26
N VAL A 183 -3.94 6.58 -6.31
CA VAL A 183 -5.39 6.60 -6.55
C VAL A 183 -5.78 7.72 -7.51
N GLU A 184 -5.28 8.95 -7.29
CA GLU A 184 -5.58 10.08 -8.18
C GLU A 184 -5.17 9.79 -9.63
N SER A 185 -3.98 9.24 -9.85
CA SER A 185 -3.51 8.85 -11.19
C SER A 185 -4.44 7.83 -11.85
N HIS A 186 -4.91 6.84 -11.09
CA HIS A 186 -5.90 5.88 -11.59
C HIS A 186 -7.22 6.57 -11.99
N LEU A 187 -7.74 7.45 -11.12
CA LEU A 187 -8.99 8.17 -11.36
C LEU A 187 -8.89 9.13 -12.55
N ILE A 188 -7.75 9.81 -12.74
CA ILE A 188 -7.47 10.63 -13.92
C ILE A 188 -7.62 9.81 -15.22
N ARG A 189 -7.08 8.58 -15.24
CA ARG A 189 -7.24 7.68 -16.39
C ARG A 189 -8.68 7.24 -16.59
N GLN A 190 -9.44 7.03 -15.51
CA GLN A 190 -10.87 6.69 -15.61
C GLN A 190 -11.70 7.88 -16.13
N ALA A 191 -11.44 9.10 -15.64
CA ALA A 191 -12.09 10.32 -16.13
C ALA A 191 -11.91 10.49 -17.64
N TYR A 192 -10.69 10.29 -18.14
CA TYR A 192 -10.42 10.29 -19.59
C TYR A 192 -11.25 9.23 -20.34
N LYS A 193 -11.31 7.99 -19.82
CA LYS A 193 -12.09 6.91 -20.44
C LYS A 193 -13.61 7.19 -20.43
N PHE A 194 -14.10 7.85 -19.40
CA PHE A 194 -15.51 8.22 -19.26
C PHE A 194 -15.88 9.50 -20.02
N GLY A 195 -14.91 10.20 -20.61
CA GLY A 195 -15.14 11.48 -21.30
C GLY A 195 -15.42 12.64 -20.33
N GLU A 196 -14.89 12.56 -19.10
CA GLU A 196 -15.08 13.57 -18.06
C GLU A 196 -13.88 14.50 -17.90
N LEU A 197 -14.17 15.76 -17.55
CA LEU A 197 -13.14 16.72 -17.21
C LEU A 197 -12.55 16.42 -15.84
N ILE A 198 -11.23 16.49 -15.75
CA ILE A 198 -10.49 16.29 -14.49
C ILE A 198 -10.61 17.57 -13.66
N PRO A 199 -11.12 17.51 -12.41
CA PRO A 199 -11.18 18.68 -11.55
C PRO A 199 -9.78 19.25 -11.26
N ARG A 200 -9.73 20.57 -11.04
CA ARG A 200 -8.51 21.23 -10.58
C ARG A 200 -8.23 20.82 -9.14
N ARG A 201 -6.96 20.73 -8.79
CA ARG A 201 -6.57 20.64 -7.39
C ARG A 201 -6.73 22.01 -6.74
N VAL A 202 -7.41 22.05 -5.60
CA VAL A 202 -7.69 23.28 -4.86
C VAL A 202 -7.25 23.07 -3.42
N GLU A 203 -6.50 24.01 -2.86
CA GLU A 203 -6.19 24.01 -1.44
C GLU A 203 -7.46 24.38 -0.66
N LYS A 204 -7.83 23.52 0.28
CA LYS A 204 -8.98 23.71 1.15
C LYS A 204 -8.51 23.61 2.61
N PRO A 205 -9.07 24.39 3.54
CA PRO A 205 -8.76 24.25 4.95
C PRO A 205 -9.20 22.86 5.43
N TYR A 206 -8.34 22.20 6.21
CA TYR A 206 -8.71 20.94 6.84
C TYR A 206 -9.74 21.20 7.94
N VAL A 207 -10.94 20.65 7.77
CA VAL A 207 -11.98 20.63 8.80
C VAL A 207 -12.16 19.19 9.25
N PRO A 208 -11.91 18.88 10.53
CA PRO A 208 -12.15 17.55 11.07
C PRO A 208 -13.60 17.11 10.83
N TYR A 209 -13.79 15.84 10.55
CA TYR A 209 -15.10 15.21 10.49
C TYR A 209 -15.09 13.91 11.31
N GLN A 210 -16.27 13.46 11.72
CA GLN A 210 -16.40 12.27 12.54
C GLN A 210 -15.95 11.03 11.75
N GLY A 211 -14.94 10.34 12.28
CA GLY A 211 -14.42 9.10 11.69
C GLY A 211 -15.31 7.88 11.94
N ALA A 212 -14.73 6.70 11.73
CA ALA A 212 -15.41 5.43 11.92
C ALA A 212 -15.71 5.12 13.40
N VAL A 213 -16.63 4.18 13.64
CA VAL A 213 -16.93 3.68 14.98
C VAL A 213 -15.75 2.84 15.48
N VAL A 214 -15.34 3.11 16.72
CA VAL A 214 -14.42 2.24 17.47
C VAL A 214 -15.01 2.03 18.86
N LEU A 215 -15.50 0.82 19.08
CA LEU A 215 -16.05 0.38 20.37
C LEU A 215 -14.91 0.30 21.39
N GLU A 216 -15.18 0.57 22.67
CA GLU A 216 -14.18 0.28 23.71
C GLU A 216 -14.00 -1.23 23.85
N PRO A 217 -12.76 -1.73 23.87
CA PRO A 217 -12.53 -3.15 24.00
C PRO A 217 -12.91 -3.63 25.41
N LYS A 218 -13.45 -4.85 25.50
CA LYS A 218 -13.53 -5.58 26.77
C LYS A 218 -12.10 -5.89 27.22
N LYS A 219 -11.61 -5.16 28.21
CA LYS A 219 -10.24 -5.30 28.74
C LYS A 219 -10.00 -6.71 29.26
N GLY A 220 -8.78 -7.20 29.07
CA GLY A 220 -8.34 -8.50 29.60
C GLY A 220 -8.03 -9.50 28.51
N ILE A 221 -7.82 -10.74 28.94
CA ILE A 221 -7.52 -11.89 28.08
C ILE A 221 -8.82 -12.59 27.74
N HIS A 222 -9.05 -12.82 26.45
CA HIS A 222 -10.18 -13.56 25.93
C HIS A 222 -9.68 -14.72 25.08
N GLU A 223 -10.43 -15.82 25.08
CA GLU A 223 -10.09 -17.02 24.31
C GLU A 223 -11.09 -17.22 23.17
N ASN A 224 -10.65 -17.88 22.09
CA ASN A 224 -11.49 -18.27 20.96
C ASN A 224 -12.27 -17.08 20.34
N VAL A 225 -11.54 -16.06 19.90
CA VAL A 225 -12.11 -14.82 19.33
C VAL A 225 -11.95 -14.83 17.81
N ALA A 226 -13.05 -14.68 17.09
CA ALA A 226 -13.07 -14.49 15.65
C ALA A 226 -13.09 -12.99 15.32
N VAL A 227 -12.22 -12.57 14.39
CA VAL A 227 -12.27 -11.24 13.77
C VAL A 227 -13.07 -11.35 12.50
N LEU A 228 -14.23 -10.73 12.47
CA LEU A 228 -15.06 -10.60 11.28
C LEU A 228 -14.76 -9.27 10.59
N ASP A 229 -14.34 -9.31 9.33
CA ASP A 229 -14.03 -8.11 8.55
C ASP A 229 -15.01 -7.96 7.37
N PHE A 230 -15.45 -6.72 7.14
CA PHE A 230 -16.26 -6.39 5.97
C PHE A 230 -15.37 -6.26 4.74
N LYS A 231 -15.57 -7.14 3.76
CA LYS A 231 -14.78 -7.13 2.52
C LYS A 231 -14.97 -5.78 1.79
N ALA A 232 -13.96 -4.91 1.90
CA ALA A 232 -13.96 -3.58 1.29
C ALA A 232 -15.22 -2.76 1.65
N LEU A 233 -15.48 -2.60 2.96
CA LEU A 233 -16.66 -1.89 3.48
C LEU A 233 -16.91 -0.55 2.77
N TYR A 234 -15.97 0.39 2.88
CA TYR A 234 -16.17 1.75 2.37
C TYR A 234 -16.33 1.82 0.85
N PRO A 235 -15.48 1.16 0.02
CA PRO A 235 -15.74 1.09 -1.42
C PRO A 235 -17.11 0.50 -1.77
N SER A 236 -17.55 -0.53 -1.05
CA SER A 236 -18.85 -1.16 -1.27
C SER A 236 -20.01 -0.22 -0.91
N LEU A 237 -19.88 0.57 0.16
CA LEU A 237 -20.86 1.60 0.53
C LEU A 237 -20.92 2.74 -0.49
N MET A 238 -19.77 3.20 -0.98
CA MET A 238 -19.69 4.20 -2.06
C MET A 238 -20.43 3.72 -3.31
N VAL A 239 -20.28 2.44 -3.66
CA VAL A 239 -21.01 1.83 -4.77
C VAL A 239 -22.49 1.69 -4.44
N ALA A 240 -22.87 1.14 -3.28
CA ALA A 240 -24.26 0.87 -2.92
C ALA A 240 -25.12 2.16 -2.88
N PHE A 241 -24.61 3.22 -2.27
CA PHE A 241 -25.34 4.48 -2.05
C PHE A 241 -24.96 5.61 -3.02
N ASN A 242 -24.27 5.28 -4.12
CA ASN A 242 -23.84 6.22 -5.16
C ASN A 242 -23.03 7.41 -4.62
N ILE A 243 -22.18 7.19 -3.63
CA ILE A 243 -21.55 8.30 -2.90
C ILE A 243 -20.40 8.86 -3.73
N SER A 244 -20.61 10.01 -4.35
CA SER A 244 -19.67 10.63 -5.29
C SER A 244 -19.84 12.15 -5.31
N PRO A 245 -18.80 12.94 -5.67
CA PRO A 245 -18.92 14.39 -5.78
C PRO A 245 -20.00 14.86 -6.75
N ASP A 246 -20.15 14.15 -7.88
CA ASP A 246 -21.07 14.45 -8.98
C ASP A 246 -22.51 13.98 -8.73
N THR A 247 -22.75 13.25 -7.64
CA THR A 247 -24.09 12.80 -7.23
C THR A 247 -24.55 13.47 -5.95
N TYR A 248 -23.70 14.22 -5.27
CA TYR A 248 -24.05 15.01 -4.09
C TYR A 248 -25.00 16.14 -4.47
N LEU A 249 -26.04 16.34 -3.66
CA LEU A 249 -26.95 17.48 -3.78
C LEU A 249 -26.73 18.45 -2.63
N GLU A 250 -26.64 19.73 -2.95
CA GLU A 250 -26.59 20.80 -1.96
C GLU A 250 -27.91 20.84 -1.16
N PRO A 251 -27.92 21.34 0.10
CA PRO A 251 -29.08 21.26 0.99
C PRO A 251 -30.37 21.91 0.45
N ASP A 252 -30.26 22.92 -0.41
CA ASP A 252 -31.37 23.68 -0.98
C ASP A 252 -31.91 23.11 -2.29
N GLU A 253 -31.24 22.13 -2.90
CA GLU A 253 -31.71 21.52 -4.14
C GLU A 253 -32.96 20.64 -3.91
N PRO A 254 -33.97 20.72 -4.80
CA PRO A 254 -35.16 19.88 -4.69
C PRO A 254 -34.82 18.40 -4.91
N GLU A 255 -35.59 17.49 -4.29
CA GLU A 255 -35.42 16.07 -4.57
C GLU A 255 -35.80 15.78 -6.03
N PRO A 256 -34.90 15.18 -6.82
CA PRO A 256 -35.14 14.92 -8.22
C PRO A 256 -35.98 13.64 -8.41
N PRO A 257 -36.66 13.47 -9.56
CA PRO A 257 -37.56 12.33 -9.79
C PRO A 257 -36.93 10.95 -9.65
N GLN A 258 -35.61 10.86 -9.85
CA GLN A 258 -34.82 9.63 -9.71
C GLN A 258 -34.67 9.19 -8.24
N GLY A 259 -35.00 10.07 -7.29
CA GLY A 259 -34.88 9.86 -5.85
C GLY A 259 -33.44 9.96 -5.35
N VAL A 260 -33.31 10.01 -4.03
CA VAL A 260 -32.01 10.16 -3.35
C VAL A 260 -31.76 9.08 -2.30
N TYR A 261 -30.49 8.82 -2.03
CA TYR A 261 -30.03 8.22 -0.78
C TYR A 261 -29.72 9.33 0.21
N VAL A 262 -30.15 9.15 1.47
CA VAL A 262 -29.88 10.09 2.55
C VAL A 262 -28.92 9.44 3.53
N ALA A 263 -27.76 10.07 3.74
CA ALA A 263 -26.76 9.59 4.67
C ALA A 263 -27.29 9.67 6.12
N PRO A 264 -27.15 8.59 6.91
CA PRO A 264 -27.56 8.61 8.31
C PRO A 264 -26.72 9.64 9.08
N GLU A 265 -27.24 10.14 10.20
CA GLU A 265 -26.59 11.14 11.10
C GLU A 265 -26.35 12.53 10.50
N VAL A 266 -25.84 12.61 9.26
CA VAL A 266 -25.39 13.85 8.61
C VAL A 266 -26.39 14.40 7.58
N GLY A 267 -27.32 13.58 7.09
CA GLY A 267 -28.41 14.02 6.22
C GLY A 267 -28.02 14.37 4.78
N HIS A 268 -26.74 14.19 4.40
CA HIS A 268 -26.27 14.44 3.03
C HIS A 268 -27.02 13.59 2.01
N ARG A 269 -27.38 14.20 0.88
CA ARG A 269 -28.21 13.59 -0.15
C ARG A 269 -27.39 13.24 -1.38
N PHE A 270 -27.58 12.04 -1.92
CA PHE A 270 -26.91 11.56 -3.13
C PHE A 270 -27.92 11.00 -4.12
N LEU A 271 -27.79 11.35 -5.40
CA LEU A 271 -28.62 10.82 -6.48
C LEU A 271 -28.57 9.30 -6.53
N LYS A 272 -29.72 8.63 -6.76
CA LYS A 272 -29.73 7.19 -7.04
C LYS A 272 -29.20 6.86 -8.43
N GLU A 273 -29.55 7.70 -9.40
CA GLU A 273 -29.20 7.62 -10.82
C GLU A 273 -28.94 9.02 -11.38
N PRO A 274 -28.01 9.19 -12.34
CA PRO A 274 -27.14 8.15 -12.92
C PRO A 274 -26.01 7.70 -11.97
N ASP A 275 -25.29 6.64 -12.33
CA ASP A 275 -24.08 6.20 -11.62
C ASP A 275 -23.01 7.31 -11.57
N GLY A 276 -22.64 7.72 -10.36
CA GLY A 276 -21.59 8.70 -10.11
C GLY A 276 -20.20 8.21 -10.48
N PHE A 277 -19.26 9.14 -10.63
CA PHE A 277 -17.90 8.88 -11.03
C PHE A 277 -17.20 7.82 -10.18
N TYR A 278 -17.26 7.95 -8.84
CA TYR A 278 -16.65 6.95 -7.95
C TYR A 278 -17.31 5.58 -8.06
N ARG A 279 -18.65 5.52 -8.18
CA ARG A 279 -19.35 4.25 -8.35
C ARG A 279 -18.89 3.54 -9.63
N ARG A 280 -18.79 4.23 -10.76
CA ARG A 280 -18.31 3.66 -12.03
C ARG A 280 -16.86 3.18 -11.94
N ALA A 281 -15.97 4.00 -11.39
CA ALA A 281 -14.55 3.64 -11.22
C ALA A 281 -14.38 2.42 -10.29
N LEU A 282 -15.09 2.38 -9.17
CA LEU A 282 -15.02 1.28 -8.21
C LEU A 282 -15.62 -0.01 -8.75
N LYS A 283 -16.78 0.05 -9.43
CA LYS A 283 -17.38 -1.12 -10.10
C LYS A 283 -16.38 -1.75 -11.07
N SER A 284 -15.72 -0.95 -11.90
CA SER A 284 -14.70 -1.43 -12.85
C SER A 284 -13.56 -2.18 -12.15
N LEU A 285 -13.05 -1.65 -11.03
CA LEU A 285 -12.01 -2.30 -10.24
C LEU A 285 -12.51 -3.61 -9.59
N MET A 286 -13.68 -3.59 -8.97
CA MET A 286 -14.26 -4.74 -8.28
C MET A 286 -14.56 -5.89 -9.24
N GLU A 287 -15.13 -5.60 -10.41
CA GLU A 287 -15.41 -6.57 -11.47
C GLU A 287 -14.13 -7.18 -12.03
N ALA A 288 -13.12 -6.35 -12.34
CA ALA A 288 -11.82 -6.82 -12.81
C ALA A 288 -11.17 -7.77 -11.79
N ARG A 289 -11.25 -7.43 -10.50
CA ARG A 289 -10.71 -8.27 -9.44
C ARG A 289 -11.45 -9.61 -9.33
N GLU A 290 -12.77 -9.60 -9.46
CA GLU A 290 -13.57 -10.82 -9.37
C GLU A 290 -13.26 -11.79 -10.52
N ILE A 291 -13.08 -11.27 -11.75
CA ILE A 291 -12.65 -12.05 -12.91
C ILE A 291 -11.28 -12.72 -12.64
N LEU A 292 -10.33 -11.98 -12.07
CA LEU A 292 -9.00 -12.50 -11.76
C LEU A 292 -9.04 -13.59 -10.68
N ARG A 293 -9.86 -13.40 -9.63
CA ARG A 293 -10.03 -14.40 -8.56
C ARG A 293 -10.56 -15.72 -9.10
N LYS A 294 -11.57 -15.69 -9.97
CA LYS A 294 -12.09 -16.90 -10.62
C LYS A 294 -11.04 -17.63 -11.46
N ARG A 295 -10.17 -16.90 -12.16
CA ARG A 295 -9.06 -17.50 -12.92
C ARG A 295 -8.02 -18.15 -12.00
N LEU A 296 -7.75 -17.57 -10.84
CA LEU A 296 -6.80 -18.11 -9.87
C LEU A 296 -7.21 -19.46 -9.28
N GLU A 297 -8.51 -19.73 -9.14
CA GLU A 297 -9.02 -21.00 -8.57
C GLU A 297 -8.59 -22.24 -9.36
N GLY A 298 -8.36 -22.10 -10.67
CA GLY A 298 -7.92 -23.20 -11.55
C GLY A 298 -6.40 -23.34 -11.69
N LEU A 299 -5.60 -22.49 -11.03
CA LEU A 299 -4.15 -22.42 -11.24
C LEU A 299 -3.35 -22.97 -10.05
N SER A 300 -2.24 -23.64 -10.35
CA SER A 300 -1.28 -24.06 -9.33
C SER A 300 -0.58 -22.83 -8.75
N LYS A 301 -0.50 -22.75 -7.41
CA LYS A 301 0.15 -21.64 -6.69
C LYS A 301 1.61 -21.39 -7.08
N ASN A 302 2.30 -22.43 -7.55
CA ASN A 302 3.70 -22.36 -7.95
C ASN A 302 3.89 -21.92 -9.41
N SER A 303 2.82 -21.85 -10.20
CA SER A 303 2.89 -21.43 -11.60
C SER A 303 3.22 -19.94 -11.71
N TYR A 304 3.93 -19.57 -12.79
CA TYR A 304 4.20 -18.18 -13.12
C TYR A 304 2.90 -17.38 -13.29
N GLU A 305 1.91 -17.96 -13.97
CA GLU A 305 0.61 -17.33 -14.21
C GLU A 305 -0.12 -17.02 -12.90
N TYR A 306 -0.13 -17.95 -11.94
CA TYR A 306 -0.72 -17.70 -10.63
C TYR A 306 -0.07 -16.50 -9.93
N ARG A 307 1.27 -16.45 -9.87
CA ARG A 307 1.99 -15.34 -9.23
C ARG A 307 1.63 -13.99 -9.85
N LEU A 308 1.59 -13.93 -11.18
CA LEU A 308 1.27 -12.71 -11.92
C LEU A 308 -0.18 -12.24 -11.68
N LEU A 309 -1.14 -13.16 -11.77
CA LEU A 309 -2.56 -12.84 -11.56
C LEU A 309 -2.87 -12.51 -10.10
N ASP A 310 -2.19 -13.17 -9.16
CA ASP A 310 -2.29 -12.86 -7.73
C ASP A 310 -1.72 -11.47 -7.41
N ALA A 311 -0.55 -11.12 -7.98
CA ALA A 311 0.00 -9.77 -7.88
C ALA A 311 -0.97 -8.72 -8.44
N ARG A 312 -1.64 -9.01 -9.57
CA ARG A 312 -2.63 -8.11 -10.17
C ARG A 312 -3.86 -7.93 -9.30
N GLN A 313 -4.45 -9.00 -8.77
CA GLN A 313 -5.61 -8.86 -7.89
C GLN A 313 -5.27 -8.15 -6.58
N LYS A 314 -4.04 -8.33 -6.06
CA LYS A 314 -3.53 -7.58 -4.90
C LYS A 314 -3.42 -6.09 -5.21
N ALA A 315 -2.82 -5.71 -6.33
CA ALA A 315 -2.73 -4.30 -6.74
C ALA A 315 -4.12 -3.65 -6.87
N ILE A 316 -5.09 -4.36 -7.46
CA ILE A 316 -6.48 -3.88 -7.53
C ILE A 316 -7.08 -3.74 -6.13
N LYS A 317 -6.93 -4.74 -5.24
CA LYS A 317 -7.40 -4.66 -3.84
C LYS A 317 -6.86 -3.40 -3.17
N THR A 318 -5.55 -3.15 -3.28
CA THR A 318 -4.88 -2.00 -2.66
C THR A 318 -5.48 -0.67 -3.14
N VAL A 319 -5.61 -0.48 -4.46
CA VAL A 319 -6.18 0.76 -5.02
C VAL A 319 -7.66 0.92 -4.68
N THR A 320 -8.46 -0.15 -4.76
CA THR A 320 -9.88 -0.12 -4.38
C THR A 320 -10.06 0.32 -2.94
N ASN A 321 -9.33 -0.29 -1.99
CA ASN A 321 -9.44 0.05 -0.57
C ASN A 321 -8.98 1.48 -0.29
N ALA A 322 -7.96 1.98 -1.00
CA ALA A 322 -7.45 3.33 -0.84
C ALA A 322 -8.38 4.44 -1.38
N CYS A 323 -9.37 4.11 -2.23
CA CYS A 323 -10.30 5.10 -2.79
C CYS A 323 -11.10 5.85 -1.72
N TYR A 324 -11.47 5.19 -0.62
CA TYR A 324 -12.13 5.86 0.50
C TYR A 324 -11.21 6.89 1.17
N GLY A 325 -9.98 6.49 1.50
CA GLY A 325 -9.00 7.40 2.09
C GLY A 325 -8.72 8.60 1.18
N TYR A 326 -8.70 8.37 -0.14
CA TYR A 326 -8.60 9.44 -1.13
C TYR A 326 -9.81 10.38 -1.12
N ALA A 327 -11.04 9.87 -1.04
CA ALA A 327 -12.24 10.70 -0.96
C ALA A 327 -12.28 11.59 0.31
N GLY A 328 -11.62 11.17 1.39
CA GLY A 328 -11.41 11.96 2.61
C GLY A 328 -10.18 12.86 2.60
N TRP A 329 -9.30 12.76 1.61
CA TRP A 329 -8.08 13.56 1.53
C TRP A 329 -8.38 14.96 0.99
N VAL A 330 -8.19 15.98 1.82
CA VAL A 330 -8.47 17.38 1.48
C VAL A 330 -7.71 17.86 0.24
N GLY A 331 -6.54 17.29 -0.05
CA GLY A 331 -5.73 17.62 -1.23
C GLY A 331 -6.16 16.91 -2.53
N ALA A 332 -7.15 16.01 -2.48
CA ALA A 332 -7.64 15.28 -3.64
C ALA A 332 -8.43 16.17 -4.60
N ARG A 333 -8.31 15.92 -5.91
CA ARG A 333 -9.09 16.62 -6.95
C ARG A 333 -10.59 16.41 -6.82
N TRP A 334 -11.00 15.19 -6.46
CA TRP A 334 -12.41 14.81 -6.27
C TRP A 334 -12.83 14.88 -4.79
N TYR A 335 -12.21 15.78 -4.01
CA TYR A 335 -12.56 15.98 -2.60
C TYR A 335 -13.82 16.85 -2.45
N VAL A 336 -14.84 16.26 -1.83
CA VAL A 336 -16.04 16.93 -1.33
C VAL A 336 -16.29 16.44 0.09
N LYS A 337 -16.32 17.36 1.07
CA LYS A 337 -16.45 17.00 2.49
C LYS A 337 -17.71 16.17 2.79
N PRO A 338 -18.90 16.52 2.28
CA PRO A 338 -20.10 15.69 2.39
C PRO A 338 -19.93 14.24 1.95
N VAL A 339 -19.15 13.96 0.91
CA VAL A 339 -18.85 12.59 0.46
C VAL A 339 -18.09 11.83 1.54
N ALA A 340 -17.04 12.42 2.11
CA ALA A 340 -16.25 11.79 3.17
C ALA A 340 -17.08 11.55 4.44
N GLU A 341 -17.86 12.54 4.87
CA GLU A 341 -18.78 12.44 6.01
C GLU A 341 -19.82 11.33 5.80
N ALA A 342 -20.46 11.30 4.63
CA ALA A 342 -21.49 10.34 4.31
C ALA A 342 -20.97 8.89 4.30
N VAL A 343 -19.82 8.64 3.66
CA VAL A 343 -19.20 7.31 3.63
C VAL A 343 -18.92 6.81 5.05
N THR A 344 -18.40 7.69 5.93
CA THR A 344 -18.18 7.30 7.33
C THR A 344 -19.48 7.07 8.08
N ALA A 345 -20.50 7.88 7.87
CA ALA A 345 -21.78 7.74 8.56
C ALA A 345 -22.49 6.42 8.20
N TRP A 346 -22.51 6.06 6.91
CA TRP A 346 -22.98 4.73 6.50
C TRP A 346 -22.11 3.59 7.03
N GLY A 347 -20.79 3.79 7.13
CA GLY A 347 -19.90 2.83 7.78
C GLY A 347 -20.27 2.61 9.25
N ARG A 348 -20.48 3.70 10.01
CA ARG A 348 -20.91 3.65 11.41
C ARG A 348 -22.25 2.94 11.57
N ALA A 349 -23.25 3.33 10.78
CA ALA A 349 -24.57 2.70 10.81
C ALA A 349 -24.50 1.20 10.52
N THR A 350 -23.68 0.80 9.53
CA THR A 350 -23.46 -0.60 9.15
C THR A 350 -22.85 -1.41 10.30
N ILE A 351 -21.82 -0.87 10.96
CA ILE A 351 -21.14 -1.54 12.08
C ILE A 351 -22.08 -1.63 13.30
N LEU A 352 -22.82 -0.56 13.61
CA LEU A 352 -23.79 -0.57 14.71
C LEU A 352 -24.91 -1.58 14.49
N ASP A 353 -25.39 -1.72 13.25
CA ASP A 353 -26.36 -2.75 12.87
C ASP A 353 -25.78 -4.15 13.04
N ALA A 354 -24.56 -4.41 12.55
CA ALA A 354 -23.90 -5.71 12.72
C ALA A 354 -23.69 -6.06 14.21
N LEU A 355 -23.30 -5.07 15.03
CA LEU A 355 -23.14 -5.22 16.48
C LEU A 355 -24.46 -5.54 17.17
N LYS A 356 -25.55 -4.91 16.74
CA LYS A 356 -26.89 -5.16 17.27
C LYS A 356 -27.34 -6.59 16.94
N GLU A 357 -27.15 -7.02 15.70
CA GLU A 357 -27.53 -8.37 15.28
C GLU A 357 -26.66 -9.45 15.92
N ALA A 358 -25.36 -9.21 16.09
CA ALA A 358 -24.48 -10.10 16.84
C ALA A 358 -25.01 -10.32 18.27
N LYS A 359 -25.39 -9.23 18.96
CA LYS A 359 -26.00 -9.32 20.30
C LYS A 359 -27.34 -10.05 20.30
N ASN A 360 -28.19 -9.83 19.29
CA ASN A 360 -29.48 -10.54 19.16
C ASN A 360 -29.29 -12.06 18.99
N LEU A 361 -28.23 -12.47 18.31
CA LEU A 361 -27.86 -13.88 18.13
C LEU A 361 -27.18 -14.48 19.37
N GLY A 362 -26.94 -13.68 20.40
CA GLY A 362 -26.19 -14.10 21.59
C GLY A 362 -24.72 -14.38 21.29
N LEU A 363 -24.13 -13.68 20.30
CA LEU A 363 -22.68 -13.63 20.12
C LEU A 363 -22.09 -12.62 21.11
N GLU A 364 -21.11 -13.05 21.88
CA GLU A 364 -20.34 -12.11 22.68
C GLU A 364 -19.50 -11.21 21.76
N VAL A 365 -19.66 -9.89 21.91
CA VAL A 365 -18.81 -8.90 21.24
C VAL A 365 -17.75 -8.41 22.22
N PHE A 366 -16.48 -8.50 21.81
CA PHE A 366 -15.33 -8.05 22.59
C PHE A 366 -14.84 -6.67 22.19
N TYR A 367 -14.83 -6.37 20.89
CA TYR A 367 -14.27 -5.13 20.35
C TYR A 367 -14.80 -4.89 18.92
N SER A 368 -14.65 -3.67 18.42
CA SER A 368 -14.88 -3.34 17.01
C SER A 368 -13.99 -2.17 16.62
N ASP A 369 -13.29 -2.33 15.50
CA ASP A 369 -12.41 -1.30 14.93
C ASP A 369 -12.79 -1.05 13.48
N THR A 370 -13.34 0.14 13.20
CA THR A 370 -13.64 0.70 11.88
C THR A 370 -14.57 -0.10 10.97
N ASP A 371 -14.10 -1.25 10.52
CA ASP A 371 -14.67 -2.17 9.52
C ASP A 371 -14.68 -3.63 10.02
N SER A 372 -14.19 -3.87 11.23
CA SER A 372 -14.08 -5.20 11.83
C SER A 372 -14.83 -5.34 13.16
N LEU A 373 -15.26 -6.56 13.46
CA LEU A 373 -15.91 -6.97 14.71
C LEU A 373 -15.14 -8.13 15.33
N PHE A 374 -14.85 -8.03 16.61
CA PHE A 374 -14.21 -9.10 17.38
C PHE A 374 -15.29 -9.77 18.22
N VAL A 375 -15.61 -11.00 17.88
CA VAL A 375 -16.72 -11.76 18.47
C VAL A 375 -16.28 -13.14 18.92
N GLU A 376 -17.10 -13.76 19.75
CA GLU A 376 -16.97 -15.18 20.07
C GLU A 376 -16.95 -16.01 18.78
N ASN A 377 -15.98 -16.92 18.66
CA ASN A 377 -15.88 -17.80 17.51
C ASN A 377 -16.90 -18.95 17.60
N ASP A 378 -18.15 -18.64 17.26
CA ASP A 378 -19.25 -19.58 17.05
C ASP A 378 -19.62 -19.59 15.56
N ALA A 379 -19.17 -20.63 14.84
CA ALA A 379 -19.33 -20.72 13.39
C ALA A 379 -20.79 -20.62 12.93
N GLY A 380 -21.73 -21.22 13.69
CA GLY A 380 -23.15 -21.22 13.33
C GLY A 380 -23.77 -19.83 13.44
N LYS A 381 -23.51 -19.13 14.55
CA LYS A 381 -24.01 -17.75 14.72
C LYS A 381 -23.32 -16.78 13.78
N ILE A 382 -22.03 -16.94 13.53
CA ILE A 382 -21.26 -16.10 12.59
C ILE A 382 -21.82 -16.24 11.17
N GLU A 383 -22.19 -17.45 10.73
CA GLU A 383 -22.78 -17.67 9.42
C GLU A 383 -24.14 -16.97 9.30
N ILE A 384 -24.99 -17.06 10.33
CA ILE A 384 -26.29 -16.38 10.37
C ILE A 384 -26.10 -14.86 10.30
N LEU A 385 -25.17 -14.31 11.10
CA LEU A 385 -24.84 -12.88 11.08
C LEU A 385 -24.35 -12.44 9.69
N SER A 386 -23.44 -13.21 9.09
CA SER A 386 -22.86 -12.91 7.78
C SER A 386 -23.94 -12.92 6.68
N LYS A 387 -24.87 -13.88 6.74
CA LYS A 387 -26.01 -13.96 5.81
C LYS A 387 -26.96 -12.77 5.99
N HIS A 388 -27.28 -12.39 7.23
CA HIS A 388 -28.12 -11.23 7.51
C HIS A 388 -27.53 -9.94 6.93
N MET A 389 -26.23 -9.70 7.15
CA MET A 389 -25.54 -8.52 6.62
C MET A 389 -25.49 -8.53 5.08
N GLN A 390 -25.31 -9.70 4.46
CA GLN A 390 -25.31 -9.87 3.02
C GLN A 390 -26.70 -9.61 2.41
N GLU A 391 -27.78 -10.08 3.03
CA GLU A 391 -29.15 -9.87 2.53
C GLU A 391 -29.61 -8.42 2.69
N LYS A 392 -29.27 -7.79 3.81
CA LYS A 392 -29.71 -6.42 4.12
C LYS A 392 -28.97 -5.36 3.31
N LEU A 393 -27.64 -5.50 3.21
CA LEU A 393 -26.76 -4.44 2.69
C LEU A 393 -25.96 -4.86 1.44
N GLY A 394 -26.04 -6.13 1.03
CA GLY A 394 -25.17 -6.66 -0.03
C GLY A 394 -23.71 -6.80 0.39
N LEU A 395 -23.40 -6.64 1.68
CA LEU A 395 -22.05 -6.60 2.22
C LEU A 395 -21.65 -7.97 2.79
N THR A 396 -20.49 -8.45 2.35
CA THR A 396 -19.95 -9.72 2.83
C THR A 396 -19.11 -9.49 4.09
N LEU A 397 -19.60 -9.98 5.22
CA LEU A 397 -18.86 -10.11 6.48
C LEU A 397 -18.27 -11.53 6.56
N LYS A 398 -16.97 -11.68 6.82
CA LYS A 398 -16.32 -13.00 6.93
C LYS A 398 -15.26 -13.03 8.02
N PRO A 399 -15.00 -14.20 8.63
CA PRO A 399 -13.80 -14.39 9.45
C PRO A 399 -12.54 -14.10 8.64
N ASP A 400 -11.70 -13.20 9.15
CA ASP A 400 -10.37 -12.89 8.62
C ASP A 400 -9.30 -13.62 9.45
N GLU A 401 -9.40 -13.51 10.77
CA GLU A 401 -8.48 -14.14 11.73
C GLU A 401 -9.24 -14.81 12.88
N ILE A 402 -8.68 -15.89 13.41
CA ILE A 402 -9.20 -16.59 14.59
C ILE A 402 -8.06 -16.67 15.61
N TYR A 403 -8.22 -15.97 16.73
CA TYR A 403 -7.25 -15.98 17.81
C TYR A 403 -7.60 -17.05 18.84
N VAL A 404 -6.61 -17.86 19.18
CA VAL A 404 -6.71 -18.80 20.30
C VAL A 404 -6.83 -17.99 21.60
N ARG A 405 -6.01 -16.94 21.72
CA ARG A 405 -6.11 -15.94 22.80
C ARG A 405 -5.84 -14.55 22.26
N ILE A 406 -6.55 -13.57 22.79
CA ILE A 406 -6.31 -12.16 22.51
C ILE A 406 -6.30 -11.36 23.80
N LEU A 407 -5.28 -10.52 23.96
CA LEU A 407 -5.21 -9.51 25.02
C LEU A 407 -5.68 -8.18 24.44
N PHE A 408 -6.79 -7.67 24.95
CA PHE A 408 -7.16 -6.28 24.72
C PHE A 408 -6.61 -5.40 25.83
N THR A 409 -5.85 -4.37 25.44
CA THR A 409 -5.45 -3.31 26.36
C THR A 409 -6.60 -2.31 26.57
N GLU A 410 -6.36 -1.29 27.39
CA GLU A 410 -7.34 -0.20 27.59
C GLU A 410 -7.44 0.74 26.38
N ALA A 411 -6.41 0.74 25.53
CA ALA A 411 -6.32 1.66 24.40
C ALA A 411 -6.94 1.04 23.14
N LYS A 412 -7.71 1.86 22.43
CA LYS A 412 -8.21 1.54 21.09
C LYS A 412 -7.05 1.15 20.16
N LYS A 413 -7.29 0.16 19.29
CA LYS A 413 -6.33 -0.38 18.31
C LYS A 413 -5.05 -0.97 18.90
N ARG A 414 -5.04 -1.32 20.19
CA ARG A 414 -3.88 -1.96 20.85
C ARG A 414 -4.30 -3.29 21.45
N TYR A 415 -4.00 -4.35 20.72
CA TYR A 415 -4.22 -5.74 21.13
C TYR A 415 -3.06 -6.63 20.66
N ALA A 416 -2.92 -7.80 21.28
CA ALA A 416 -1.98 -8.84 20.87
C ALA A 416 -2.72 -10.17 20.85
N GLY A 417 -2.66 -10.87 19.72
CA GLY A 417 -3.33 -12.15 19.51
C GLY A 417 -2.34 -13.29 19.25
N LEU A 418 -2.68 -14.48 19.77
CA LEU A 418 -2.01 -15.75 19.53
C LEU A 418 -2.80 -16.61 18.56
#